data_AF-A0A4R0L1T2-F1
#
_entry.id   AF-A0A4R0L1T2-F1
#
_cell.length_a   1.000
_cell.length_b   1.000
_cell.length_c   1.000
_cell.angle_alpha   90.00
_cell.angle_beta   90.00
_cell.angle_gamma   90.00
#
_symmetry.space_group_name_H-M   'P 1'
#
loop_
_entity.id
_entity.type
_entity.pdbx_description
1 polymer ?
#
loop_
_entity_poly.entity_id
_entity_poly.type
_entity_poly.pdbx_seq_one_letter_code
_entity_poly.pdbx_strand_id
1 'polypeptide(L)'
;MALTEALSRQVYDPALHLRPGESEPPAANTKQRLGRYVEVALPGEHTSIVSLIRAAIELSQRIKHQDAPTRRDAGLAADAVILLANLLRRLAEPDR
;
A
#
# COMPACT_ATOMS: atom_id res chain seq x y z
N MET A 1 0.54 6.09 -9.19
CA MET A 1 0.07 7.47 -9.06
C MET A 1 0.86 8.10 -7.93
N ALA A 2 0.94 9.43 -7.87
CA ALA A 2 1.58 10.13 -6.74
C ALA A 2 1.00 9.73 -5.37
N LEU A 3 -0.26 9.27 -5.33
CA LEU A 3 -1.00 8.99 -4.10
C LEU A 3 -0.55 7.69 -3.40
N THR A 4 -0.28 6.59 -4.11
CA THR A 4 0.27 5.38 -3.48
C THR A 4 1.71 5.57 -3.00
N GLU A 5 2.46 6.45 -3.68
CA GLU A 5 3.81 6.86 -3.24
C GLU A 5 3.73 7.74 -2.00
N ALA A 6 2.73 8.64 -1.91
CA ALA A 6 2.48 9.42 -0.70
C ALA A 6 2.11 8.52 0.49
N LEU A 7 1.21 7.55 0.30
CA LEU A 7 0.90 6.56 1.33
C LEU A 7 2.14 5.77 1.74
N SER A 8 2.96 5.33 0.77
CA SER A 8 4.22 4.64 1.07
C SER A 8 5.16 5.50 1.92
N ARG A 9 5.31 6.79 1.64
CA ARG A 9 6.14 7.69 2.46
C ARG A 9 5.56 7.89 3.86
N GLN A 10 4.24 7.88 3.99
CA GLN A 10 3.57 8.11 5.26
C GLN A 10 3.72 6.94 6.24
N VAL A 11 3.63 5.69 5.75
CA VAL A 11 3.56 4.51 6.63
C VAL A 11 4.86 3.72 6.72
N TYR A 12 5.76 3.84 5.73
CA TYR A 12 7.00 3.09 5.74
C TYR A 12 8.05 3.78 6.62
N ASP A 13 8.34 3.15 7.74
CA ASP A 13 9.51 3.41 8.59
C ASP A 13 10.63 2.37 8.35
N PRO A 14 11.84 2.74 7.87
CA PRO A 14 12.94 1.80 7.69
C PRO A 14 13.42 1.16 9.00
N ALA A 15 13.24 1.78 10.17
CA ALA A 15 13.63 1.19 11.44
C ALA A 15 12.76 -0.02 11.82
N LEU A 16 11.53 -0.08 11.31
CA LEU A 16 10.57 -1.16 11.59
C LEU A 16 10.41 -2.14 10.42
N HIS A 17 10.52 -1.64 9.19
CA HIS A 17 10.10 -2.36 7.98
C HIS A 17 11.25 -2.81 7.09
N LEU A 18 12.47 -2.30 7.30
CA LEU A 18 13.64 -2.77 6.55
C LEU A 18 14.13 -4.08 7.17
N ARG A 19 14.25 -5.14 6.36
CA ARG A 19 14.79 -6.41 6.84
C ARG A 19 16.31 -6.30 6.99
N PRO A 20 16.91 -7.01 7.98
CA PRO A 20 18.36 -7.02 8.14
C PRO A 20 19.09 -7.44 6.86
N GLY A 21 20.06 -6.64 6.43
CA GLY A 21 20.86 -6.90 5.23
C GLY A 21 20.22 -6.48 3.90
N GLU A 22 18.99 -5.97 3.89
CA GLU A 22 18.39 -5.38 2.69
C GLU A 22 18.73 -3.87 2.56
N SER A 23 18.73 -3.37 1.31
CA SER A 23 18.77 -1.93 1.05
C SER A 23 17.36 -1.34 1.10
N GLU A 24 17.23 -0.09 1.56
CA GLU A 24 15.92 0.56 1.60
C GLU A 24 15.32 0.66 0.18
N PRO A 25 14.11 0.13 -0.04
CA PRO A 25 13.44 0.26 -1.32
C PRO A 25 13.00 1.72 -1.56
N PRO A 26 13.10 2.22 -2.80
CA PRO A 26 12.69 3.59 -3.12
C PRO A 26 11.17 3.76 -2.92
N ALA A 27 10.73 4.99 -2.62
CA ALA A 27 9.31 5.30 -2.40
C ALA A 27 8.38 4.90 -3.57
N ALA A 28 8.91 4.88 -4.80
CA ALA A 28 8.19 4.43 -5.99
C ALA A 28 7.89 2.91 -5.97
N ASN A 29 8.64 2.12 -5.21
CA ASN A 29 8.41 0.70 -5.03
C ASN A 29 7.33 0.43 -3.97
N THR A 30 6.13 0.99 -4.23
CA THR A 30 5.01 1.06 -3.28
C THR A 30 4.49 -0.32 -2.88
N LYS A 31 4.49 -1.29 -3.81
CA LYS A 31 4.11 -2.67 -3.53
C LYS A 31 5.01 -3.30 -2.45
N GLN A 32 6.32 -3.08 -2.54
CA GLN A 32 7.26 -3.58 -1.53
C GLN A 32 7.10 -2.84 -0.20
N ARG A 33 7.13 -1.50 -0.21
CA ARG A 33 7.08 -0.69 1.03
C ARG A 33 5.78 -0.88 1.80
N LEU A 34 4.63 -0.82 1.12
CA LEU A 34 3.33 -1.04 1.76
C LEU A 34 3.15 -2.50 2.19
N GLY A 35 3.70 -3.46 1.44
CA GLY A 35 3.72 -4.86 1.84
C GLY A 35 4.46 -5.07 3.16
N ARG A 36 5.63 -4.44 3.33
CA ARG A 36 6.42 -4.50 4.59
C ARG A 36 5.67 -3.89 5.77
N TYR A 37 5.00 -2.76 5.56
CA TYR A 37 4.16 -2.16 6.60
C TYR A 37 3.04 -3.11 7.05
N VAL A 38 2.33 -3.73 6.09
CA VAL A 38 1.26 -4.68 6.40
C VAL A 38 1.78 -5.92 7.12
N GLU A 39 2.96 -6.44 6.76
CA GLU A 39 3.60 -7.58 7.44
C GLU A 39 3.84 -7.30 8.92
N VAL A 40 4.23 -6.07 9.27
CA VAL A 40 4.47 -5.65 10.66
C VAL A 40 3.17 -5.31 11.39
N ALA A 41 2.24 -4.63 10.73
CA ALA A 41 0.99 -4.17 11.34
C ALA A 41 -0.05 -5.30 11.53
N LEU A 42 0.04 -6.37 10.74
CA LEU A 42 -0.87 -7.53 10.82
C LEU A 42 -0.09 -8.85 10.90
N PRO A 43 0.56 -9.14 12.04
CA PRO A 43 1.19 -10.45 12.22
C PRO A 43 0.11 -11.55 12.30
N GLY A 44 0.26 -12.64 11.54
CA GLY A 44 -0.60 -13.83 11.67
C GLY A 44 -1.81 -13.91 10.73
N GLU A 45 -2.98 -14.32 11.25
CA GLU A 45 -4.10 -14.92 10.49
C GLU A 45 -4.97 -13.95 9.66
N HIS A 46 -4.61 -12.67 9.55
CA HIS A 46 -5.39 -11.65 8.82
C HIS A 46 -5.23 -11.73 7.28
N THR A 47 -5.15 -12.95 6.73
CA THR A 47 -4.86 -13.23 5.31
C THR A 47 -5.83 -12.57 4.34
N SER A 48 -7.10 -12.43 4.70
CA SER A 48 -8.12 -11.75 3.89
C SER A 48 -7.87 -10.24 3.77
N ILE A 49 -7.49 -9.59 4.88
CA ILE A 49 -7.16 -8.15 4.90
C ILE A 49 -5.87 -7.90 4.11
N VAL A 50 -4.85 -8.73 4.32
CA VAL A 50 -3.58 -8.66 3.57
C VAL A 50 -3.85 -8.80 2.07
N SER A 51 -4.72 -9.74 1.67
CA SER A 51 -5.09 -9.96 0.27
C SER A 51 -5.84 -8.76 -0.32
N LEU A 52 -6.77 -8.16 0.44
CA LEU A 52 -7.49 -6.96 0.01
C LEU A 52 -6.54 -5.77 -0.21
N ILE A 53 -5.59 -5.55 0.71
CA ILE A 53 -4.61 -4.47 0.58
C ILE A 53 -3.74 -4.67 -0.66
N ARG A 54 -3.25 -5.90 -0.89
CA ARG A 54 -2.46 -6.23 -2.09
C ARG A 54 -3.25 -5.97 -3.37
N ALA A 55 -4.51 -6.40 -3.42
CA ALA A 55 -5.38 -6.18 -4.58
C ALA A 55 -5.61 -4.68 -4.87
N ALA A 56 -5.80 -3.86 -3.82
CA ALA A 56 -5.96 -2.42 -3.96
C ALA A 56 -4.70 -1.74 -4.51
N ILE A 57 -3.51 -2.15 -4.03
CA ILE A 57 -2.21 -1.65 -4.54
C ILE A 57 -2.05 -2.02 -6.02
N GLU A 58 -2.32 -3.28 -6.37
CA GLU A 58 -2.16 -3.79 -7.73
C GLU A 58 -3.11 -3.12 -8.72
N LEU A 59 -4.36 -2.88 -8.34
CA LEU A 59 -5.32 -2.16 -9.17
C LEU A 59 -4.84 -0.73 -9.45
N SER A 60 -4.40 -0.01 -8.42
CA SER A 60 -3.88 1.35 -8.57
C SER A 60 -2.61 1.41 -9.45
N GLN A 61 -1.69 0.44 -9.29
CA GLN A 61 -0.50 0.35 -10.12
C GLN A 61 -0.83 0.01 -11.57
N ARG A 62 -1.71 -0.97 -11.80
CA ARG A 62 -2.14 -1.38 -13.15
C ARG A 62 -2.69 -0.19 -13.94
N ILE A 63 -3.58 0.59 -13.31
CA ILE A 63 -4.19 1.77 -13.95
C ILE A 63 -3.17 2.90 -14.15
N LYS A 64 -2.20 3.10 -13.21
CA LYS A 64 -1.09 4.06 -13.39
C LYS A 64 -0.28 3.77 -14.66
N HIS A 65 -0.07 2.49 -14.95
CA HIS A 65 0.79 2.03 -16.04
C HIS A 65 0.04 1.72 -17.34
N GLN A 66 -1.27 1.97 -17.39
CA GLN A 66 -2.07 1.81 -18.60
C GLN A 66 -1.77 2.98 -19.57
N ASP A 67 -1.62 2.70 -20.86
CA ASP A 67 -1.28 3.70 -21.88
C ASP A 67 -2.39 4.75 -22.09
N ALA A 68 -3.65 4.32 -21.99
CA ALA A 68 -4.83 5.18 -22.20
C ALA A 68 -5.92 4.88 -21.15
N PRO A 69 -5.76 5.34 -19.90
CA PRO A 69 -6.76 5.14 -18.85
C PRO A 69 -8.00 6.00 -19.13
N THR A 70 -9.18 5.38 -19.03
CA THR A 70 -10.45 6.09 -19.14
C THR A 70 -10.77 6.85 -17.84
N ARG A 71 -11.75 7.75 -17.89
CA ARG A 71 -12.28 8.39 -16.67
C ARG A 71 -12.81 7.36 -15.66
N ARG A 72 -13.35 6.24 -16.13
CA ARG A 72 -13.79 5.13 -15.27
C ARG A 72 -12.61 4.50 -14.56
N ASP A 73 -11.52 4.21 -15.28
CA ASP A 73 -10.30 3.64 -14.70
C ASP A 73 -9.72 4.58 -13.64
N ALA A 74 -9.66 5.89 -13.94
CA ALA A 74 -9.20 6.88 -12.96
C ALA A 74 -10.06 6.88 -11.67
N GLY A 75 -11.39 6.75 -11.79
CA GLY A 75 -12.30 6.61 -10.66
C GLY A 75 -12.04 5.35 -9.83
N LEU A 76 -11.91 4.19 -10.49
CA LEU A 76 -11.61 2.91 -9.82
C LEU A 76 -10.24 2.93 -9.11
N ALA A 77 -9.24 3.56 -9.73
CA ALA A 77 -7.93 3.76 -9.09
C ALA A 77 -8.03 4.67 -7.87
N ALA A 78 -8.83 5.74 -7.93
CA ALA A 78 -9.06 6.62 -6.79
C ALA A 78 -9.74 5.87 -5.64
N ASP A 79 -10.80 5.11 -5.92
CA ASP A 79 -11.52 4.32 -4.91
C ASP A 79 -10.61 3.29 -4.24
N ALA A 80 -9.75 2.62 -5.02
CA ALA A 80 -8.77 1.67 -4.49
C ALA A 80 -7.78 2.34 -3.53
N VAL A 81 -7.30 3.56 -3.86
CA VAL A 81 -6.38 4.29 -2.98
C VAL A 81 -7.09 4.85 -1.74
N ILE A 82 -8.36 5.28 -1.85
CA ILE A 82 -9.17 5.70 -0.69
C ILE A 82 -9.38 4.53 0.26
N LEU A 83 -9.74 3.35 -0.27
CA LEU A 83 -9.84 2.12 0.51
C LEU A 83 -8.52 1.81 1.22
N LEU A 84 -7.41 1.86 0.49
CA LEU A 84 -6.08 1.62 1.03
C LEU A 84 -5.75 2.61 2.17
N ALA A 85 -5.96 3.91 1.97
CA ALA A 85 -5.72 4.93 3.00
C ALA A 85 -6.54 4.66 4.26
N ASN A 86 -7.82 4.29 4.11
CA ASN A 86 -8.70 3.96 5.23
C ASN A 86 -8.25 2.71 5.99
N LEU A 87 -7.82 1.66 5.28
CA LEU A 87 -7.31 0.44 5.89
C LEU A 87 -6.02 0.72 6.67
N LEU A 88 -5.04 1.36 6.04
CA LEU A 88 -3.75 1.70 6.67
C LEU A 88 -3.94 2.60 7.90
N ARG A 89 -4.85 3.59 7.83
CA ARG A 89 -5.18 4.43 8.98
C ARG A 89 -5.70 3.62 10.17
N ARG A 90 -6.56 2.62 9.93
CA ARG A 90 -7.10 1.75 10.98
C ARG A 90 -6.03 0.83 11.57
N LEU A 91 -5.11 0.33 10.74
CA LEU A 91 -3.97 -0.48 11.21
C LEU A 91 -2.96 0.30 12.05
N ALA A 92 -2.98 1.63 11.98
CA ALA A 92 -2.16 2.50 12.82
C ALA A 92 -2.83 2.88 14.15
N GLU A 93 -4.10 2.52 14.36
CA GLU A 93 -4.78 2.76 15.63
C GLU A 93 -4.24 1.78 16.69
N PRO A 94 -3.98 2.24 17.93
CA PRO A 94 -3.52 1.35 19.00
C PRO A 94 -4.61 0.34 19.37
N ASP A 95 -4.20 -0.91 19.65
CA ASP A 95 -5.08 -1.90 20.27
C ASP A 95 -5.51 -1.37 21.65
N ARG A 96 -6.83 -1.35 21.91
CA ARG A 96 -7.42 -0.88 23.16
C ARG A 96 -7.02 -1.71 24.36
#